data_AF-A0A2T9ZU43-F1
#
_entry.id   AF-A0A2T9ZU43-F1
#
_cell.length_a   1.000
_cell.length_b   1.000
_cell.length_c   1.000
_cell.angle_alpha   90.00
_cell.angle_beta   90.00
_cell.angle_gamma   90.00
#
_symmetry.space_group_name_H-M   'P 1'
#
loop_
_entity.id
_entity.type
_entity.pdbx_description
1 polymer ?
#
loop_
_entity_poly.entity_id
_entity_poly.type
_entity_poly.pdbx_seq_one_letter_code
_entity_poly.pdbx_strand_id
1 'polypeptide(L)'
;MRERNLDESTPVSLLEDVKQKGRVWDDLCEEYGVDNPDPPWRITLEATCDMLAGGYWETFNVCKPKEERNPEEEEKKLDAVERRWEEDKLVEKYYEQIPFPERQLLALAHTLIRRGLFDEEELARRMEEVDQRLNSA
;
A
#
# COMPACT_ATOMS: atom_id res chain seq x y z
N MET A 1 -17.89 -9.08 11.22
CA MET A 1 -16.43 -8.87 11.04
C MET A 1 -15.93 -9.94 10.09
N ARG A 2 -15.38 -9.59 8.91
CA ARG A 2 -14.22 -10.38 8.46
C ARG A 2 -13.23 -10.27 9.62
N GLU A 3 -12.86 -11.40 10.18
CA GLU A 3 -11.91 -11.42 11.27
C GLU A 3 -10.64 -10.72 10.79
N ARG A 4 -10.05 -9.89 11.66
CA ARG A 4 -8.77 -9.23 11.40
C ARG A 4 -7.67 -10.29 11.38
N ASN A 5 -7.66 -11.07 10.31
CA ASN A 5 -6.84 -12.26 10.09
C ASN A 5 -5.76 -11.92 9.06
N LEU A 6 -5.05 -10.82 9.28
CA LEU A 6 -3.82 -10.58 8.55
C LEU A 6 -2.76 -11.53 9.11
N ASP A 7 -2.18 -12.38 8.26
CA ASP A 7 -0.95 -13.09 8.63
C ASP A 7 0.21 -12.09 8.66
N GLU A 8 0.38 -11.46 9.80
CA GLU A 8 1.50 -10.56 10.08
C GLU A 8 2.76 -11.32 10.52
N SER A 9 2.75 -12.66 10.60
CA SER A 9 3.82 -13.42 11.25
C SER A 9 5.11 -13.48 10.44
N THR A 10 4.99 -13.43 9.11
CA THR A 10 6.11 -13.55 8.18
C THR A 10 6.33 -12.25 7.41
N PRO A 11 7.59 -11.82 7.23
CA PRO A 11 7.91 -10.72 6.32
C PRO A 11 7.65 -11.17 4.86
N VAL A 12 7.49 -10.20 3.96
CA VAL A 12 7.51 -10.45 2.50
C VAL A 12 8.94 -10.16 2.02
N SER A 13 9.59 -11.16 1.42
CA SER A 13 11.04 -11.09 1.14
C SER A 13 11.37 -9.95 0.17
N LEU A 14 10.58 -9.81 -0.88
CA LEU A 14 10.68 -8.71 -1.85
C LEU A 14 10.56 -7.34 -1.20
N LEU A 15 9.63 -7.17 -0.25
CA LEU A 15 9.44 -5.88 0.42
C LEU A 15 10.57 -5.58 1.42
N GLU A 16 11.16 -6.59 2.04
CA GLU A 16 12.40 -6.40 2.83
C GLU A 16 13.58 -5.99 1.94
N ASP A 17 13.69 -6.57 0.74
CA ASP A 17 14.67 -6.16 -0.25
C ASP A 17 14.47 -4.70 -0.69
N VAL A 18 13.24 -4.30 -0.97
CA VAL A 18 12.89 -2.89 -1.31
C VAL A 18 13.20 -1.96 -0.16
N LYS A 19 12.87 -2.35 1.07
CA LYS A 19 13.17 -1.58 2.28
C LYS A 19 14.68 -1.38 2.48
N GLN A 20 15.50 -2.41 2.22
CA GLN A 20 16.95 -2.34 2.42
C GLN A 20 17.69 -1.60 1.30
N LYS A 21 17.22 -1.74 0.06
CA LYS A 21 17.88 -1.19 -1.15
C LYS A 21 17.26 0.11 -1.64
N GLY A 22 16.03 0.38 -1.24
CA GLY A 22 15.26 1.55 -1.65
C GLY A 22 15.81 2.84 -1.06
N ARG A 23 15.35 3.95 -1.62
CA ARG A 23 15.69 5.31 -1.20
C ARG A 23 14.43 6.05 -0.82
N VAL A 24 14.52 6.92 0.16
CA VAL A 24 13.39 7.74 0.60
C VAL A 24 13.29 8.98 -0.26
N TRP A 25 12.12 9.62 -0.30
CA TRP A 25 11.91 10.83 -1.09
C TRP A 25 12.94 11.92 -0.80
N ASP A 26 13.34 12.09 0.46
CA ASP A 26 14.36 13.08 0.85
C ASP A 26 15.71 12.86 0.12
N ASP A 27 16.13 11.60 -0.04
CA ASP A 27 17.37 11.26 -0.77
C ASP A 27 17.26 11.62 -2.26
N LEU A 28 16.06 11.45 -2.83
CA LEU A 28 15.79 11.74 -4.25
C LEU A 28 15.66 13.24 -4.48
N CYS A 29 15.06 13.96 -3.53
CA CYS A 29 15.01 15.42 -3.51
C CYS A 29 16.40 16.03 -3.63
N GLU A 30 17.34 15.57 -2.80
CA GLU A 30 18.72 16.04 -2.81
C GLU A 30 19.41 15.74 -4.15
N GLU A 31 19.29 14.52 -4.66
CA GLU A 31 19.93 14.13 -5.93
C GLU A 31 19.42 14.91 -7.13
N TYR A 32 18.10 15.07 -7.25
CA TYR A 32 17.48 15.70 -8.42
C TYR A 32 17.28 17.22 -8.25
N GLY A 33 17.67 17.79 -7.10
CA GLY A 33 17.57 19.22 -6.84
C GLY A 33 16.14 19.75 -6.80
N VAL A 34 15.21 18.95 -6.27
CA VAL A 34 13.79 19.29 -6.15
C VAL A 34 13.40 19.51 -4.69
N ASP A 35 12.47 20.45 -4.46
CA ASP A 35 12.03 20.89 -3.13
C ASP A 35 10.58 20.53 -2.82
N ASN A 36 10.00 19.60 -3.60
CA ASN A 36 8.64 19.15 -3.38
C ASN A 36 8.52 18.53 -1.98
N PRO A 37 7.55 18.98 -1.15
CA PRO A 37 7.40 18.50 0.23
C PRO A 37 6.95 17.04 0.30
N ASP A 38 6.37 16.53 -0.78
CA ASP A 38 5.89 15.16 -0.90
C ASP A 38 6.33 14.57 -2.23
N PRO A 39 6.56 13.26 -2.29
CA PRO A 39 6.83 12.61 -3.56
C PRO A 39 5.64 12.78 -4.52
N PRO A 40 5.89 13.02 -5.83
CA PRO A 40 4.83 13.17 -6.81
C PRO A 40 3.87 11.97 -6.87
N TRP A 41 4.35 10.77 -6.53
CA TRP A 41 3.55 9.55 -6.52
C TRP A 41 2.62 9.42 -5.30
N ARG A 42 2.76 10.26 -4.25
CA ARG A 42 1.90 10.20 -3.04
C ARG A 42 0.42 10.31 -3.39
N ILE A 43 0.07 11.20 -4.33
CA ILE A 43 -1.33 11.37 -4.72
C ILE A 43 -1.92 10.09 -5.34
N THR A 44 -1.11 9.33 -6.08
CA THR A 44 -1.52 8.03 -6.65
C THR A 44 -1.71 6.99 -5.56
N LEU A 45 -0.87 6.99 -4.52
CA LEU A 45 -1.05 6.13 -3.34
C LEU A 45 -2.37 6.44 -2.62
N GLU A 46 -2.68 7.71 -2.39
CA GLU A 46 -3.93 8.15 -1.77
C GLU A 46 -5.15 7.75 -2.62
N ALA A 47 -5.12 8.02 -3.91
CA ALA A 47 -6.18 7.63 -4.83
C ALA A 47 -6.37 6.10 -4.88
N THR A 48 -5.28 5.33 -4.81
CA THR A 48 -5.36 3.86 -4.73
C THR A 48 -6.05 3.40 -3.45
N CYS A 49 -5.72 4.02 -2.30
CA CYS A 49 -6.38 3.72 -1.03
C CYS A 49 -7.89 4.01 -1.09
N ASP A 50 -8.28 5.12 -1.71
CA ASP A 50 -9.69 5.49 -1.87
C ASP A 50 -10.44 4.52 -2.79
N MET A 51 -9.81 4.08 -3.89
CA MET A 51 -10.40 3.10 -4.80
C MET A 51 -10.55 1.70 -4.17
N LEU A 52 -9.58 1.29 -3.35
CA LEU A 52 -9.65 0.06 -2.55
C LEU A 52 -10.77 0.14 -1.51
N ALA A 53 -10.97 1.31 -0.89
CA ALA A 53 -12.07 1.55 0.04
C ALA A 53 -13.45 1.63 -0.63
N GLY A 54 -13.48 1.93 -1.93
CA GLY A 54 -14.70 2.11 -2.74
C GLY A 54 -15.75 1.02 -2.48
N GLY A 55 -17.00 1.45 -2.32
CA GLY A 55 -18.15 0.62 -1.97
C GLY A 55 -18.49 0.59 -0.48
N TYR A 56 -17.49 0.47 0.42
CA TYR A 56 -17.72 0.52 1.88
C TYR A 56 -18.05 1.93 2.39
N TRP A 57 -17.57 2.96 1.70
CA TRP A 57 -17.65 4.36 2.15
C TRP A 57 -18.28 5.29 1.13
N GLU A 58 -19.04 4.74 0.17
CA GLU A 58 -19.80 5.54 -0.78
C GLU A 58 -20.81 6.46 -0.06
N THR A 59 -21.07 7.62 -0.64
CA THR A 59 -21.93 8.66 -0.06
C THR A 59 -23.32 8.15 0.34
N PHE A 60 -23.87 7.19 -0.40
CA PHE A 60 -25.17 6.57 -0.10
C PHE A 60 -25.10 5.43 0.93
N ASN A 61 -23.91 4.94 1.27
CA ASN A 61 -23.68 3.83 2.19
C ASN A 61 -23.05 4.25 3.53
N VAL A 62 -22.52 5.47 3.64
CA VAL A 62 -21.77 5.95 4.83
C VAL A 62 -22.56 5.84 6.14
N CYS A 63 -23.88 6.05 6.10
CA CYS A 63 -24.75 5.97 7.29
C CYS A 63 -25.27 4.56 7.58
N LYS A 64 -25.06 3.58 6.69
CA LYS A 64 -25.49 2.20 6.93
C LYS A 64 -24.56 1.53 7.94
N PRO A 65 -25.02 0.54 8.73
CA PRO A 65 -24.14 -0.38 9.45
C PRO A 65 -23.12 -1.03 8.51
N LYS A 66 -21.89 -1.32 8.95
CA LYS A 66 -20.81 -1.86 8.08
C LYS A 66 -21.27 -3.15 7.38
N GLU A 67 -22.05 -3.96 8.07
CA GLU A 67 -22.62 -5.23 7.59
C GLU A 67 -23.60 -5.06 6.42
N GLU A 68 -24.12 -3.85 6.22
CA GLU A 68 -25.06 -3.52 5.14
C GLU A 68 -24.41 -2.70 4.00
N ARG A 69 -23.12 -2.37 4.16
CA ARG A 69 -22.31 -1.71 3.12
C ARG A 69 -21.71 -2.80 2.26
N ASN A 70 -22.51 -3.40 1.39
CA ASN A 70 -22.05 -4.45 0.48
C ASN A 70 -21.38 -3.78 -0.74
N PRO A 71 -20.04 -3.68 -0.81
CA PRO A 71 -19.38 -3.09 -1.96
C PRO A 71 -19.49 -4.02 -3.18
N GLU A 72 -19.51 -3.44 -4.37
CA GLU A 72 -19.27 -4.20 -5.59
C GLU A 72 -17.84 -4.77 -5.58
N GLU A 73 -17.69 -6.01 -6.07
CA GLU A 73 -16.41 -6.72 -6.10
C GLU A 73 -15.70 -6.77 -4.73
N GLU A 74 -16.43 -7.10 -3.66
CA GLU A 74 -15.96 -7.08 -2.25
C GLU A 74 -14.60 -7.79 -2.03
N GLU A 75 -14.29 -8.83 -2.80
CA GLU A 75 -13.02 -9.55 -2.75
C GLU A 75 -11.82 -8.68 -3.17
N LYS A 76 -12.04 -7.70 -4.04
CA LYS A 76 -11.03 -6.72 -4.48
C LYS A 76 -11.07 -5.41 -3.68
N LYS A 77 -11.94 -5.32 -2.68
CA LYS A 77 -12.09 -4.14 -1.84
C LYS A 77 -11.45 -4.37 -0.48
N LEU A 78 -10.98 -3.28 0.10
CA LEU A 78 -10.40 -3.25 1.41
C LEU A 78 -10.98 -2.07 2.20
N ASP A 79 -11.75 -2.39 3.24
CA ASP A 79 -12.35 -1.40 4.11
C ASP A 79 -11.28 -0.46 4.68
N ALA A 80 -11.51 0.86 4.62
CA ALA A 80 -10.50 1.86 5.01
C ALA A 80 -10.04 1.73 6.46
N VAL A 81 -10.94 1.38 7.38
CA VAL A 81 -10.59 1.20 8.81
C VAL A 81 -9.77 -0.06 9.00
N GLU A 82 -10.13 -1.13 8.31
CA GLU A 82 -9.40 -2.41 8.31
C GLU A 82 -7.99 -2.25 7.73
N ARG A 83 -7.87 -1.59 6.56
CA ARG A 83 -6.59 -1.23 5.93
C ARG A 83 -5.69 -0.47 6.91
N ARG A 84 -6.22 0.58 7.54
CA ARG A 84 -5.45 1.41 8.48
C ARG A 84 -4.95 0.63 9.67
N TRP A 85 -5.80 -0.24 10.23
CA TRP A 85 -5.40 -1.09 11.35
C TRP A 85 -4.28 -2.06 10.95
N GLU A 86 -4.34 -2.64 9.75
CA GLU A 86 -3.29 -3.52 9.21
C GLU A 86 -1.99 -2.76 8.93
N GLU A 87 -2.08 -1.59 8.31
CA GLU A 87 -0.93 -0.73 8.05
C GLU A 87 -0.22 -0.34 9.34
N ASP A 88 -0.96 0.09 10.37
CA ASP A 88 -0.37 0.44 11.67
C ASP A 88 0.38 -0.75 12.29
N LYS A 89 -0.17 -1.96 12.19
CA LYS A 89 0.46 -3.19 12.71
C LYS A 89 1.73 -3.56 11.94
N LEU A 90 1.67 -3.49 10.62
CA LEU A 90 2.82 -3.78 9.77
C LEU A 90 3.91 -2.72 9.89
N VAL A 91 3.56 -1.45 10.05
CA VAL A 91 4.51 -0.37 10.31
C VAL A 91 5.18 -0.60 11.65
N GLU A 92 4.43 -0.82 12.73
CA GLU A 92 4.97 -1.13 14.07
C GLU A 92 5.96 -2.30 14.02
N LYS A 93 5.69 -3.32 13.20
CA LYS A 93 6.49 -4.55 13.17
C LYS A 93 7.66 -4.54 12.19
N TYR A 94 7.48 -4.01 10.99
CA TYR A 94 8.42 -4.17 9.88
C TYR A 94 8.95 -2.85 9.31
N TYR A 95 8.17 -1.77 9.35
CA TYR A 95 8.46 -0.54 8.60
C TYR A 95 8.62 0.72 9.47
N GLU A 96 8.79 0.58 10.79
CA GLU A 96 8.85 1.71 11.75
C GLU A 96 9.94 2.73 11.38
N GLN A 97 11.08 2.25 10.89
CA GLN A 97 12.25 3.07 10.56
C GLN A 97 12.14 3.80 9.22
N ILE A 98 11.13 3.48 8.41
CA ILE A 98 10.93 4.08 7.10
C ILE A 98 10.06 5.34 7.29
N PRO A 99 10.40 6.49 6.67
CA PRO A 99 9.58 7.69 6.79
C PRO A 99 8.23 7.53 6.09
N PHE A 100 7.33 8.45 6.41
CA PHE A 100 6.11 8.64 5.62
C PHE A 100 6.47 9.47 4.36
N PRO A 101 5.92 9.16 3.16
CA PRO A 101 4.86 8.18 2.89
C PRO A 101 5.30 6.75 2.54
N GLU A 102 6.60 6.46 2.41
CA GLU A 102 7.13 5.17 1.95
C GLU A 102 6.72 4.00 2.86
N ARG A 103 6.70 4.21 4.19
CA ARG A 103 6.23 3.17 5.11
C ARG A 103 4.78 2.76 4.88
N GLN A 104 3.93 3.70 4.48
CA GLN A 104 2.53 3.41 4.16
C GLN A 104 2.46 2.60 2.87
N LEU A 105 3.25 2.95 1.86
CA LEU A 105 3.31 2.21 0.60
C LEU A 105 3.74 0.75 0.81
N LEU A 106 4.79 0.52 1.61
CA LEU A 106 5.26 -0.82 1.95
C LEU A 106 4.21 -1.61 2.74
N ALA A 107 3.62 -0.99 3.76
CA ALA A 107 2.59 -1.64 4.57
C ALA A 107 1.33 -1.99 3.74
N LEU A 108 0.90 -1.09 2.85
CA LEU A 108 -0.21 -1.36 1.92
C LEU A 108 0.12 -2.53 1.00
N ALA A 109 1.29 -2.53 0.36
CA ALA A 109 1.69 -3.63 -0.53
C ALA A 109 1.73 -4.98 0.22
N HIS A 110 2.26 -4.99 1.45
CA HIS A 110 2.27 -6.18 2.30
C HIS A 110 0.84 -6.67 2.58
N THR A 111 -0.07 -5.77 2.97
CA THR A 111 -1.49 -6.09 3.15
C THR A 111 -2.11 -6.71 1.90
N LEU A 112 -1.89 -6.11 0.72
CA LEU A 112 -2.48 -6.58 -0.52
C LEU A 112 -1.97 -7.98 -0.92
N ILE A 113 -0.68 -8.27 -0.66
CA ILE A 113 -0.10 -9.61 -0.85
C ILE A 113 -0.74 -10.62 0.10
N ARG A 114 -0.83 -10.28 1.40
CA ARG A 114 -1.40 -11.19 2.41
C ARG A 114 -2.88 -11.47 2.22
N ARG A 115 -3.59 -10.54 1.59
CA ARG A 115 -4.99 -10.70 1.20
C ARG A 115 -5.16 -11.34 -0.18
N GLY A 116 -4.06 -11.64 -0.89
CA GLY A 116 -4.09 -12.31 -2.18
C GLY A 116 -4.65 -11.48 -3.34
N LEU A 117 -4.62 -10.14 -3.23
CA LEU A 117 -5.02 -9.27 -4.34
C LEU A 117 -4.00 -9.29 -5.50
N PHE A 118 -2.74 -9.53 -5.16
CA PHE A 118 -1.66 -9.91 -6.07
C PHE A 118 -0.62 -10.69 -5.25
N ASP A 119 0.32 -11.36 -5.92
CA ASP A 119 1.39 -12.11 -5.26
C ASP A 119 2.77 -11.43 -5.40
N GLU A 120 3.75 -11.99 -4.68
CA GLU A 120 5.13 -11.47 -4.64
C GLU A 120 5.83 -11.57 -6.00
N GLU A 121 5.56 -12.63 -6.77
CA GLU A 121 6.15 -12.84 -8.10
C GLU A 121 5.58 -11.84 -9.11
N GLU A 122 4.27 -11.57 -9.06
CA GLU A 122 3.61 -10.57 -9.87
C GLU A 122 4.19 -9.19 -9.59
N LEU A 123 4.33 -8.80 -8.33
CA LEU A 123 4.92 -7.50 -7.97
C LEU A 123 6.37 -7.38 -8.46
N ALA A 124 7.20 -8.41 -8.23
CA ALA A 124 8.58 -8.43 -8.68
C ALA A 124 8.70 -8.24 -10.21
N ARG A 125 7.89 -9.00 -10.97
CA ARG A 125 7.85 -8.88 -12.44
C ARG A 125 7.42 -7.48 -12.89
N ARG A 126 6.42 -6.88 -12.23
CA ARG A 126 5.97 -5.52 -12.56
C ARG A 126 7.03 -4.46 -12.26
N MET A 127 7.78 -4.61 -11.18
CA MET A 127 8.91 -3.73 -10.86
C MET A 127 10.00 -3.82 -11.92
N GLU A 128 10.34 -5.03 -12.38
CA GLU A 128 11.32 -5.23 -13.46
C GLU A 128 10.85 -4.61 -14.79
N GLU A 129 9.58 -4.78 -15.15
CA GLU A 129 8.98 -4.14 -16.35
C GLU A 129 9.08 -2.60 -16.27
N VAL A 130 8.88 -2.01 -15.09
CA VAL A 130 9.01 -0.56 -14.86
C VAL A 130 10.47 -0.12 -14.94
N ASP A 131 11.40 -0.85 -14.32
CA ASP A 131 12.84 -0.55 -14.37
C ASP A 131 13.36 -0.57 -15.81
N GLN A 132 13.01 -1.61 -16.57
CA GLN A 132 13.35 -1.71 -18.00
C GLN A 132 12.84 -0.49 -18.77
N ARG A 133 11.60 -0.03 -18.53
CA ARG A 133 11.04 1.14 -19.21
C ARG A 133 11.76 2.44 -18.84
N LEU A 134 12.21 2.59 -17.60
CA LEU A 134 12.94 3.78 -17.14
C LEU A 134 14.37 3.81 -17.70
N ASN A 135 15.02 2.64 -17.80
CA ASN A 135 16.41 2.52 -18.26
C ASN A 135 16.56 2.30 -19.77
N SER A 136 15.47 2.11 -20.52
CA SER A 136 15.50 1.93 -21.98
C SER A 136 15.41 3.25 -22.78
N ALA A 137 15.31 4.40 -22.09
CA ALA A 137 15.28 5.73 -22.69
C ALA A 137 16.69 6.33 -22.76
#